data_AF-A0A1Q8YCF1-F1
#
_entry.id   AF-A0A1Q8YCF1-F1
#
_cell.length_a   1.000
_cell.length_b   1.000
_cell.length_c   1.000
_cell.angle_alpha   90.00
_cell.angle_beta   90.00
_cell.angle_gamma   90.00
#
_symmetry.space_group_name_H-M   'P 1'
#
loop_
_entity.id
_entity.type
_entity.pdbx_description
1 polymer ?
#
loop_
_entity_poly.entity_id
_entity_poly.type
_entity_poly.pdbx_seq_one_letter_code
_entity_poly.pdbx_strand_id
1 'polypeptide(L)'
;MLVKGGHLPGDEVVDLLLATDAEPLWMQAPRIQSANTHGTGCTLSSAIAAHLALGLTLAEAVQQARSFVRSALLAGASVKTGQGSGPLNHGFAPVVMRVKPCLERMSLLGAM
;
A
#
# COMPACT_ATOMS: atom_id res chain seq x y z
N MET A 1 9.14 11.52 4.04
CA MET A 1 9.75 10.28 4.58
C MET A 1 8.69 9.47 5.29
N LEU A 2 8.58 8.17 5.03
CA LEU A 2 7.66 7.26 5.74
C LEU A 2 8.46 6.26 6.58
N VAL A 3 8.25 6.27 7.89
CA VAL A 3 8.84 5.34 8.85
C VAL A 3 7.79 4.31 9.24
N LYS A 4 8.16 3.02 9.20
CA LYS A 4 7.23 1.90 9.40
C LYS A 4 7.51 1.20 10.73
N GLY A 5 6.48 0.97 11.53
CA GLY A 5 6.60 0.30 12.82
C GLY A 5 6.52 -1.22 12.77
N GLY A 6 6.21 -1.82 11.62
CA GLY A 6 5.81 -3.25 11.52
C GLY A 6 6.75 -4.29 12.15
N HIS A 7 8.03 -3.98 12.34
CA HIS A 7 9.02 -4.86 12.98
C HIS A 7 9.21 -4.62 14.49
N LEU A 8 8.61 -3.57 15.04
CA LEU A 8 8.63 -3.30 16.47
C LEU A 8 7.71 -4.29 17.22
N PRO A 9 7.98 -4.61 18.49
CA PRO A 9 7.09 -5.44 19.31
C PRO A 9 5.79 -4.71 19.69
N GLY A 10 4.81 -5.44 20.23
CA GLY A 10 3.55 -4.91 20.74
C GLY A 10 2.32 -5.22 19.89
N ASP A 11 1.14 -4.95 20.44
CA ASP A 11 -0.15 -5.30 19.85
C ASP A 11 -0.60 -4.33 18.76
N GLU A 12 0.16 -3.26 18.53
CA GLU A 12 -0.13 -2.24 17.54
C GLU A 12 1.06 -2.02 16.61
N VAL A 13 0.74 -1.54 15.41
CA VAL A 13 1.71 -1.09 14.41
C VAL A 13 1.48 0.41 14.20
N VAL A 14 2.51 1.19 14.51
CA VAL A 14 2.50 2.65 14.37
C VAL A 14 3.46 3.04 13.24
N ASP A 15 2.93 3.75 12.25
CA ASP A 15 3.69 4.31 11.13
C ASP A 15 3.64 5.84 11.19
N LEU A 16 4.71 6.48 10.73
CA LEU A 16 4.87 7.94 10.74
C LEU A 16 5.26 8.45 9.36
N LEU A 17 4.44 9.35 8.81
CA LEU A 17 4.77 10.13 7.62
C LEU A 17 5.19 11.55 8.02
N LEU A 18 6.37 11.95 7.57
CA LEU A 18 6.92 13.30 7.71
C LEU A 18 7.09 13.94 6.32
N ALA A 19 6.66 15.19 6.18
CA ALA A 19 6.88 16.03 5.00
C ALA A 19 7.28 17.45 5.43
N THR A 20 8.02 18.17 4.58
CA THR A 20 8.63 19.47 4.93
C THR A 20 7.61 20.53 5.33
N ASP A 21 6.42 20.51 4.72
CA ASP A 21 5.39 21.54 4.87
C ASP A 21 4.04 20.95 5.32
N ALA A 22 4.07 19.84 6.07
CA ALA A 22 2.87 19.23 6.63
C ALA A 22 3.12 18.72 8.03
N GLU A 23 2.06 18.74 8.84
CA GLU A 23 2.08 18.15 10.17
C GLU A 23 2.41 16.65 10.10
N PRO A 24 3.15 16.11 11.09
CA PRO A 24 3.41 14.69 11.21
C PRO A 24 2.11 13.86 11.17
N LEU A 25 2.01 12.94 10.21
CA LEU A 25 0.86 12.04 10.12
C LEU A 25 1.20 10.70 10.78
N TRP A 26 0.60 10.48 11.94
CA TRP A 26 0.66 9.22 12.67
C TRP A 26 -0.47 8.28 12.24
N MET A 27 -0.14 7.02 11.98
CA MET A 27 -1.11 6.00 11.61
C MET A 27 -0.92 4.76 12.48
N GLN A 28 -1.94 4.46 13.29
CA GLN A 28 -1.93 3.33 14.22
C GLN A 28 -2.99 2.31 13.82
N ALA A 29 -2.72 1.03 14.08
CA ALA A 29 -3.73 -0.01 14.00
C ALA A 29 -3.28 -1.28 14.73
N PRO A 30 -4.22 -2.17 15.12
CA PRO A 30 -3.89 -3.45 15.71
C PRO A 30 -2.99 -4.28 14.78
N ARG A 31 -2.06 -5.02 15.40
CA ARG A 31 -1.20 -5.99 14.73
C ARG A 31 -2.04 -7.15 14.25
N ILE A 32 -1.87 -7.51 12.98
CA ILE A 32 -2.48 -8.69 12.39
C ILE A 32 -1.53 -9.87 12.66
N GLN A 33 -2.00 -10.88 13.38
CA GLN A 33 -1.23 -12.11 13.54
C GLN A 33 -1.23 -12.89 12.23
N SER A 34 -0.06 -12.95 11.58
CA SER A 34 0.14 -13.67 10.33
C SER A 34 1.61 -14.04 10.16
N ALA A 35 1.88 -15.24 9.66
CA ALA A 35 3.20 -15.63 9.20
C ALA A 35 3.56 -15.04 7.82
N ASN A 36 2.58 -14.43 7.15
CA ASN A 36 2.66 -14.03 5.75
C ASN A 36 3.05 -12.56 5.57
N THR A 37 4.23 -12.20 6.08
CA THR A 37 4.73 -10.82 6.09
C THR A 37 5.74 -10.51 4.99
N HIS A 38 6.12 -11.52 4.19
CA HIS A 38 7.01 -11.33 3.05
C HIS A 38 6.37 -10.41 2.01
N GLY A 39 7.17 -9.47 1.49
CA GLY A 39 6.72 -8.52 0.46
C GLY A 39 5.93 -7.32 0.98
N THR A 40 5.55 -7.23 2.26
CA THR A 40 4.78 -6.09 2.82
C THR A 40 5.36 -4.72 2.49
N GLY A 41 6.69 -4.57 2.53
CA GLY A 41 7.36 -3.33 2.16
C GLY A 41 7.26 -2.99 0.68
N CYS A 42 7.51 -3.96 -0.20
CA CYS A 42 7.41 -3.78 -1.66
C CYS A 42 5.96 -3.46 -2.06
N THR A 43 5.00 -4.21 -1.52
CA THR A 43 3.57 -3.97 -1.74
C THR A 43 3.18 -2.56 -1.29
N LEU A 44 3.64 -2.11 -0.11
CA LEU A 44 3.36 -0.76 0.38
C LEU A 44 3.88 0.31 -0.59
N SER A 45 5.15 0.22 -1.00
CA SER A 45 5.73 1.22 -1.91
C SER A 45 5.05 1.23 -3.28
N SER A 46 4.73 0.05 -3.83
CA SER A 46 4.04 -0.07 -5.11
C SER A 46 2.61 0.49 -5.03
N ALA A 47 1.90 0.23 -3.93
CA ALA A 47 0.57 0.78 -3.71
C ALA A 47 0.60 2.31 -3.53
N ILE A 48 1.60 2.88 -2.85
CA ILE A 48 1.77 4.34 -2.76
C ILE A 48 1.96 4.93 -4.16
N ALA A 49 2.88 4.38 -4.95
CA ALA A 49 3.15 4.85 -6.30
C ALA A 49 1.90 4.79 -7.19
N ALA A 50 1.12 3.70 -7.11
CA ALA A 50 -0.12 3.55 -7.85
C ALA A 50 -1.17 4.61 -7.47
N HIS A 51 -1.38 4.87 -6.17
CA HIS A 51 -2.34 5.89 -5.73
C HIS A 51 -1.89 7.31 -6.10
N LEU A 52 -0.59 7.61 -6.03
CA LEU A 52 -0.06 8.88 -6.53
C LEU A 52 -0.32 9.04 -8.04
N ALA A 53 -0.13 7.99 -8.84
CA ALA A 53 -0.41 8.01 -10.27
C ALA A 53 -1.92 8.20 -10.59
N LEU A 54 -2.79 7.87 -9.65
CA LEU A 54 -4.24 8.13 -9.72
C LEU A 54 -4.62 9.55 -9.26
N GLY A 55 -3.64 10.38 -8.86
CA GLY A 55 -3.86 11.78 -8.50
C GLY A 55 -4.16 12.02 -7.02
N LEU A 56 -3.98 11.02 -6.15
CA LEU A 56 -4.15 11.22 -4.70
C LEU A 56 -2.99 12.06 -4.14
N THR A 57 -3.27 12.80 -3.06
CA THR A 57 -2.21 13.47 -2.29
C THR A 57 -1.28 12.43 -1.63
N LEU A 58 -0.08 12.85 -1.23
CA LEU A 58 0.86 11.94 -0.56
C LEU A 58 0.28 11.31 0.71
N ALA A 59 -0.42 12.10 1.54
CA ALA A 59 -1.05 11.62 2.77
C ALA A 59 -2.16 10.59 2.48
N GLU A 60 -3.00 10.84 1.49
CA GLU A 60 -4.05 9.89 1.07
C GLU A 60 -3.43 8.63 0.47
N ALA A 61 -2.44 8.76 -0.42
CA ALA A 61 -1.77 7.62 -1.05
C ALA A 61 -1.13 6.69 -0.03
N VAL A 62 -0.49 7.24 1.00
CA VAL A 62 0.10 6.45 2.11
C VAL A 62 -1.00 5.76 2.93
N GLN A 63 -2.07 6.45 3.29
CA GLN A 63 -3.18 5.87 4.05
C GLN A 63 -3.87 4.73 3.28
N GLN A 64 -4.13 4.93 1.98
CA GLN A 64 -4.74 3.91 1.13
C GLN A 64 -3.83 2.72 0.90
N ALA A 65 -2.52 2.95 0.67
CA ALA A 65 -1.55 1.87 0.56
C ALA A 65 -1.42 1.06 1.86
N ARG A 66 -1.45 1.73 3.02
CA ARG A 66 -1.46 1.06 4.33
C ARG A 66 -2.71 0.20 4.50
N SER A 67 -3.88 0.72 4.13
CA SER A 67 -5.14 -0.03 4.15
C SER A 67 -5.10 -1.26 3.23
N PHE A 68 -4.54 -1.12 2.02
CA PHE A 68 -4.35 -2.19 1.07
C PHE A 68 -3.48 -3.32 1.64
N VAL A 69 -2.29 -3.00 2.19
CA VAL A 69 -1.38 -4.00 2.78
C VAL A 69 -2.05 -4.74 3.95
N ARG A 70 -2.79 -4.03 4.81
CA ARG A 70 -3.51 -4.65 5.92
C ARG A 70 -4.60 -5.61 5.43
N SER A 71 -5.36 -5.22 4.43
CA SER A 71 -6.41 -6.07 3.83
C SER A 71 -5.82 -7.32 3.18
N ALA A 72 -4.70 -7.17 2.47
CA ALA A 72 -3.97 -8.27 1.85
C ALA A 72 -3.35 -9.23 2.87
N LEU A 73 -2.88 -8.72 4.02
CA LEU A 73 -2.42 -9.53 5.15
C LEU A 73 -3.58 -10.33 5.76
N LEU A 74 -4.72 -9.70 6.04
CA LEU A 74 -5.90 -10.37 6.59
C LEU A 74 -6.41 -11.47 5.65
N ALA A 75 -6.58 -11.15 4.36
CA ALA A 75 -7.08 -12.10 3.38
C ALA A 75 -6.10 -13.26 3.10
N GLY A 76 -4.80 -13.04 3.32
CA GLY A 76 -3.78 -14.07 3.18
C GLY A 76 -3.48 -14.83 4.47
N ALA A 77 -4.02 -14.44 5.63
CA ALA A 77 -3.49 -14.87 6.93
C ALA A 77 -3.57 -16.39 7.17
N SER A 78 -4.59 -17.06 6.63
CA SER A 78 -4.80 -18.51 6.78
C SER A 78 -4.13 -19.36 5.70
N VAL A 79 -3.53 -18.73 4.68
CA VAL A 79 -2.90 -19.45 3.57
C VAL A 79 -1.47 -19.82 3.94
N LYS A 80 -1.10 -21.10 3.80
CA LYS A 80 0.29 -21.52 4.00
C LYS A 80 0.98 -21.70 2.66
N THR A 81 2.03 -20.91 2.42
CA THR A 81 2.87 -20.99 1.22
C THR A 81 4.31 -21.31 1.63
N GLY A 82 4.80 -22.47 1.19
CA GLY A 82 6.15 -22.93 1.54
C GLY A 82 6.32 -23.19 3.05
N GLN A 83 7.58 -23.10 3.50
CA GLN A 83 7.97 -23.39 4.90
C GLN A 83 8.51 -22.17 5.67
N GLY A 84 8.56 -21.00 5.03
CA GLY A 84 9.07 -19.76 5.63
C GLY A 84 7.98 -18.70 5.83
N SER A 85 8.39 -17.43 5.88
CA SER A 85 7.42 -16.32 5.86
C SER A 85 6.75 -16.25 4.50
N GLY A 86 5.44 -16.50 4.47
CA GLY A 86 4.67 -16.50 3.25
C GLY A 86 4.41 -15.07 2.70
N PRO A 87 3.94 -14.96 1.46
CA PRO A 87 3.50 -13.70 0.89
C PRO A 87 2.10 -13.31 1.37
N LEU A 88 1.83 -12.01 1.43
CA LEU A 88 0.46 -11.47 1.54
C LEU A 88 -0.36 -11.69 0.25
N ASN A 89 -1.69 -11.64 0.36
CA ASN A 89 -2.59 -11.83 -0.78
C ASN A 89 -2.82 -10.53 -1.56
N HIS A 90 -2.05 -10.30 -2.62
CA HIS A 90 -2.19 -9.12 -3.49
C HIS A 90 -3.53 -9.08 -4.24
N GLY A 91 -4.09 -10.24 -4.55
CA GLY A 91 -5.32 -10.40 -5.33
C GLY A 91 -6.56 -10.58 -4.46
N PHE A 92 -6.58 -10.02 -3.24
CA PHE A 92 -7.70 -10.23 -2.31
C PHE A 92 -9.03 -9.60 -2.77
N ALA A 93 -8.96 -8.56 -3.61
CA ALA A 93 -10.13 -7.83 -4.12
C ALA A 93 -9.92 -7.43 -5.60
N PRO A 94 -9.91 -8.40 -6.53
CA PRO A 94 -9.74 -8.09 -7.94
C PRO A 94 -10.96 -7.33 -8.45
N VAL A 95 -10.71 -6.40 -9.37
CA VAL A 95 -11.76 -5.69 -10.12
C VAL A 95 -11.78 -6.19 -11.56
N VAL A 96 -12.96 -6.11 -12.21
CA VAL A 96 -13.08 -6.46 -13.63
C VAL A 96 -12.11 -5.61 -14.45
N MET A 97 -11.29 -6.29 -15.27
CA MET A 97 -10.35 -5.63 -16.17
C MET A 97 -11.11 -4.71 -17.14
N ARG A 98 -10.76 -3.43 -17.14
CA ARG A 98 -11.26 -2.44 -18.10
C ARG A 98 -10.20 -2.20 -19.15
N VAL A 99 -10.47 -2.59 -20.39
CA VAL A 99 -9.61 -2.26 -21.54
C VAL A 99 -9.79 -0.78 -21.85
N LYS A 100 -8.76 0.02 -21.58
CA LYS A 100 -8.72 1.39 -22.10
C LYS A 100 -8.26 1.32 -23.55
N PRO A 101 -8.98 1.92 -24.51
CA PRO A 101 -8.44 2.09 -25.86
C PRO A 101 -7.10 2.80 -25.74
N CYS A 102 -6.09 2.35 -26.49
CA CYS A 102 -4.89 3.16 -26.72
C CYS A 102 -5.34 4.39 -27.50
N LEU A 103 -5.76 5.45 -26.81
CA LEU A 103 -5.91 6.76 -27.41
C LEU A 103 -4.52 7.18 -27.88
N GLU A 104 -4.40 7.46 -29.16
CA GLU A 104 -3.19 7.96 -29.78
C GLU A 104 -2.69 9.19 -29.01
N ARG A 105 -1.39 9.15 -28.69
CA ARG A 105 -0.48 10.26 -28.32
C ARG A 105 -1.14 11.58 -27.89
N MET A 106 -0.80 12.00 -26.66
CA MET A 106 -0.20 13.31 -26.38
C MET A 106 -0.51 14.41 -27.43
N SER A 107 -1.69 15.03 -27.37
CA SER A 107 -2.00 16.24 -28.14
C SER A 107 -2.19 17.47 -27.23
N LEU A 108 -1.48 17.53 -26.11
CA LEU A 108 -1.43 18.73 -25.25
C LEU A 108 0.00 18.99 -24.76
N LEU A 109 0.93 19.15 -25.70
CA LEU A 109 1.76 20.35 -25.68
C LEU A 109 1.15 21.31 -26.72
N GLY A 110 0.52 22.40 -26.26
CA GLY A 110 0.21 23.56 -27.10
C GLY A 110 -1.27 23.82 -27.39
N ALA A 111 -1.97 24.43 -26.44
CA ALA A 111 -2.97 25.47 -26.72
C ALA A 111 -3.24 26.28 -25.43
N MET A 112 -2.69 27.50 -25.43
CA MET A 112 -2.79 28.60 -24.45
C MET A 112 -1.84 28.58 -23.24
#